data_AF-A0A3D0X9Q5-F1
#
_entry.id   AF-A0A3D0X9Q5-F1
#
_cell.length_a   1.000
_cell.length_b   1.000
_cell.length_c   1.000
_cell.angle_alpha   90.00
_cell.angle_beta   90.00
_cell.angle_gamma   90.00
#
_symmetry.space_group_name_H-M   'P 1'
#
loop_
_entity.id
_entity.type
_entity.pdbx_description
1 polymer ?
#
loop_
_entity_poly.entity_id
_entity_poly.type
_entity_poly.pdbx_seq_one_letter_code
_entity_poly.pdbx_strand_id
1 'polypeptide(L)'
;MKIKGFDEDLKCRGYQFEIGKTYEIKLPDGYELTKEDLCSDKVFHYCNSLRKVHGYYSVEPEENNRFCEIEVLGREVTDGDKCGSNKIKIIREIAEKELDVLRGLINGNTGFFNSGDHNSGGRNIGYCNSGNCNSGDHNSGYFNSCDYSSGLFCTQDPKIKIFDTETDMTMKEVMQTDWYRMLFKYSINLTKWIEYTDEEKQFDKYKDLIGGYLKTYTYKEACKNWWNEYTDKEKAVIMSMPNFDKDKFKQITGIEVE
;
A
#
# COMPACT_ATOMS: atom_id res chain seq x y z
N MET A 1 -4.75 -18.54 13.98
CA MET A 1 -3.40 -19.16 14.00
C MET A 1 -2.68 -18.71 15.26
N LYS A 2 -2.08 -19.63 16.02
CA LYS A 2 -1.23 -19.30 17.18
C LYS A 2 0.22 -19.29 16.67
N ILE A 3 0.91 -18.15 16.81
CA ILE A 3 2.21 -17.90 16.21
C ILE A 3 3.22 -17.57 17.29
N LYS A 4 4.37 -18.23 17.25
CA LYS A 4 5.53 -17.89 18.07
C LYS A 4 6.62 -17.28 17.19
N GLY A 5 7.18 -16.16 17.62
CA GLY A 5 8.37 -15.56 17.05
C GLY A 5 9.64 -16.09 17.74
N PHE A 6 10.71 -16.15 16.97
CA PHE A 6 12.06 -16.55 17.35
C PHE A 6 13.07 -15.64 16.66
N ASP A 7 14.31 -15.65 17.15
CA ASP A 7 15.43 -15.12 16.38
C ASP A 7 15.76 -16.01 15.16
N GLU A 8 16.77 -15.61 14.38
CA GLU A 8 17.22 -16.30 13.17
C GLU A 8 17.60 -17.78 13.39
N ASP A 9 17.99 -18.14 14.62
CA ASP A 9 18.44 -19.48 15.01
C ASP A 9 17.31 -20.35 15.59
N LEU A 10 16.04 -19.91 15.55
CA LEU A 10 14.93 -20.55 16.27
C LEU A 10 15.15 -20.60 17.80
N LYS A 11 15.80 -19.59 18.39
CA LYS A 11 15.96 -19.48 19.83
C LYS A 11 15.01 -18.45 20.43
N CYS A 12 14.66 -18.67 21.69
CA CYS A 12 13.88 -17.74 22.49
C CYS A 12 14.15 -18.00 23.99
N ARG A 13 14.52 -16.95 24.75
CA ARG A 13 14.77 -17.03 26.20
C ARG A 13 15.71 -18.16 26.62
N GLY A 14 16.79 -18.40 25.86
CA GLY A 14 17.79 -19.43 26.16
C GLY A 14 17.40 -20.86 25.76
N TYR A 15 16.22 -21.06 25.17
CA TYR A 15 15.82 -22.34 24.60
C TYR A 15 16.16 -22.38 23.10
N GLN A 16 16.68 -23.52 22.64
CA GLN A 16 16.73 -23.89 21.23
C GLN A 16 15.45 -24.66 20.86
N PHE A 17 14.74 -24.17 19.85
CA PHE A 17 13.54 -24.84 19.34
C PHE A 17 13.83 -25.56 18.02
N GLU A 18 13.04 -26.59 17.77
CA GLU A 18 13.05 -27.39 16.55
C GLU A 18 11.60 -27.59 16.08
N ILE A 19 11.40 -27.55 14.76
CA ILE A 19 10.10 -27.79 14.14
C ILE A 19 9.68 -29.24 14.39
N GLY A 20 8.39 -29.44 14.70
CA GLY A 20 7.79 -30.73 15.02
C GLY A 20 7.94 -31.19 16.47
N LYS A 21 8.79 -30.54 17.28
CA LYS A 21 9.04 -30.91 18.68
C LYS A 21 8.03 -30.29 19.65
N THR A 22 7.86 -30.97 20.78
CA THR A 22 7.05 -30.51 21.92
C THR A 22 7.95 -30.09 23.07
N TYR A 23 7.60 -28.98 23.71
CA TYR A 23 8.33 -28.38 24.82
C TYR A 23 7.39 -28.22 26.00
N GLU A 24 7.88 -28.55 27.19
CA GLU A 24 7.11 -28.53 28.43
C GLU A 24 7.95 -27.96 29.57
N ILE A 25 7.36 -27.02 30.30
CA ILE A 25 7.86 -26.53 31.58
C ILE A 25 7.05 -27.22 32.67
N LYS A 26 7.74 -28.01 33.49
CA LYS A 26 7.13 -28.68 34.64
C LYS A 26 6.78 -27.63 35.69
N LEU A 27 5.49 -27.49 35.96
CA LEU A 27 4.99 -26.65 37.02
C LEU A 27 4.90 -27.46 38.32
N PRO A 28 5.03 -26.83 39.50
CA PRO A 28 4.76 -27.50 40.77
C PRO A 28 3.33 -28.08 40.79
N ASP A 29 3.14 -29.15 41.56
CA ASP A 29 1.83 -29.78 41.72
C ASP A 29 0.81 -28.76 42.27
N GLY A 30 -0.37 -28.71 41.65
CA GLY A 30 -1.42 -27.76 42.00
C GLY A 30 -1.15 -26.30 41.60
N TYR A 31 -0.03 -25.98 40.95
CA TYR A 31 0.27 -24.61 40.55
C TYR A 31 -0.65 -24.11 39.43
N GLU A 32 -1.38 -23.03 39.66
CA GLU A 32 -2.20 -22.37 38.66
C GLU A 32 -1.43 -21.22 37.99
N LEU A 33 -1.49 -21.17 36.66
CA LEU A 33 -0.88 -20.07 35.91
C LEU A 33 -1.70 -18.80 36.11
N THR A 34 -1.00 -17.72 36.40
CA THR A 34 -1.56 -16.38 36.61
C THR A 34 -0.97 -15.41 35.60
N LYS A 35 -1.54 -14.20 35.47
CA LYS A 35 -1.06 -13.22 34.48
C LYS A 35 0.39 -12.80 34.74
N GLU A 36 0.81 -12.84 36.00
CA GLU A 36 2.16 -12.59 36.47
C GLU A 36 3.16 -13.58 35.85
N ASP A 37 2.72 -14.80 35.55
CA ASP A 37 3.56 -15.82 34.94
C ASP A 37 3.91 -15.53 33.47
N LEU A 38 3.17 -14.63 32.80
CA LEU A 38 3.50 -14.18 31.43
C LEU A 38 4.83 -13.43 31.35
N CYS A 39 5.41 -12.99 32.47
CA CYS A 39 6.74 -12.39 32.49
C CYS A 39 7.80 -13.32 33.12
N SER A 40 7.44 -14.57 33.43
CA SER A 40 8.31 -15.54 34.08
C SER A 40 8.92 -16.56 33.09
N ASP A 41 9.68 -17.51 33.63
CA ASP A 41 10.21 -18.70 32.97
C ASP A 41 9.24 -19.90 33.00
N LYS A 42 8.00 -19.71 33.46
CA LYS A 42 6.99 -20.78 33.60
C LYS A 42 6.17 -21.04 32.34
N VAL A 43 6.30 -20.19 31.32
CA VAL A 43 5.53 -20.27 30.07
C VAL A 43 6.36 -19.95 28.84
N PHE A 44 5.99 -20.57 27.72
CA PHE A 44 6.44 -20.20 26.39
C PHE A 44 5.48 -19.19 25.76
N HIS A 45 6.00 -18.03 25.37
CA HIS A 45 5.21 -16.95 24.76
C HIS A 45 4.87 -17.23 23.31
N TYR A 46 3.66 -16.82 22.93
CA TYR A 46 3.18 -16.76 21.57
C TYR A 46 2.07 -15.71 21.46
N CYS A 47 1.59 -15.44 20.24
CA CYS A 47 0.49 -14.53 19.98
C CYS A 47 -0.53 -15.15 19.01
N ASN A 48 -1.75 -14.61 18.97
CA ASN A 48 -2.83 -15.09 18.08
C ASN A 48 -2.80 -14.47 16.67
N SER A 49 -1.75 -13.71 16.31
CA SER A 49 -1.59 -13.08 14.99
C SER A 49 -0.14 -12.61 14.80
N LEU A 50 0.33 -12.57 13.55
CA LEU A 50 1.67 -12.08 13.24
C LEU A 50 1.84 -10.60 13.63
N ARG A 51 0.78 -9.81 13.48
CA ARG A 51 0.73 -8.39 13.91
C ARG A 51 1.05 -8.20 15.40
N LYS A 52 0.57 -9.10 16.26
CA LYS A 52 0.91 -9.07 17.69
C LYS A 52 2.33 -9.56 17.95
N VAL A 53 2.80 -10.56 17.20
CA VAL A 53 4.19 -11.03 17.29
C VAL A 53 5.16 -9.90 16.93
N HIS A 54 4.83 -9.07 15.94
CA HIS A 54 5.65 -7.93 15.51
C HIS A 54 6.10 -6.99 16.64
N GLY A 55 5.27 -6.84 17.68
CA GLY A 55 5.63 -6.02 18.86
C GLY A 55 6.72 -6.62 19.75
N TYR A 56 7.10 -7.88 19.52
CA TYR A 56 8.14 -8.61 20.27
C TYR A 56 9.27 -9.10 19.38
N TYR A 57 8.94 -9.56 18.18
CA TYR A 57 9.87 -10.01 17.14
C TYR A 57 9.49 -9.29 15.85
N SER A 58 10.32 -8.35 15.40
CA SER A 58 10.03 -7.56 14.22
C SER A 58 9.83 -8.46 13.01
N VAL A 59 8.82 -8.13 12.18
CA VAL A 59 8.55 -8.85 10.94
C VAL A 59 9.31 -8.27 9.76
N GLU A 60 10.16 -7.26 9.99
CA GLU A 60 11.05 -6.72 8.97
C GLU A 60 11.94 -7.84 8.41
N PRO A 61 12.04 -7.98 7.07
CA PRO A 61 12.90 -9.00 6.46
C PRO A 61 14.35 -8.92 6.93
N GLU A 62 14.86 -7.72 7.21
CA GLU A 62 16.24 -7.45 7.60
C GLU A 62 16.60 -8.00 8.99
N GLU A 63 15.61 -8.20 9.85
CA GLU A 63 15.79 -8.70 11.22
C GLU A 63 15.92 -10.23 11.28
N ASN A 64 15.66 -10.94 10.16
CA ASN A 64 15.77 -12.39 10.02
C ASN A 64 15.04 -13.22 11.09
N ASN A 65 14.10 -12.61 11.83
CA ASN A 65 13.27 -13.31 12.81
C ASN A 65 12.42 -14.38 12.14
N ARG A 66 12.27 -15.51 12.82
CA ARG A 66 11.53 -16.67 12.31
C ARG A 66 10.20 -16.82 13.03
N PHE A 67 9.19 -17.30 12.32
CA PHE A 67 7.83 -17.39 12.84
C PHE A 67 7.28 -18.79 12.62
N CYS A 68 6.79 -19.43 13.67
CA CYS A 68 6.19 -20.76 13.56
C CYS A 68 4.75 -20.75 14.03
N GLU A 69 3.94 -21.55 13.34
CA GLU A 69 2.65 -21.97 13.86
C GLU A 69 2.87 -22.97 15.00
N ILE A 70 2.14 -22.79 16.10
CA ILE A 70 2.24 -23.64 17.28
C ILE A 70 0.90 -24.25 17.67
N GLU A 71 0.98 -25.39 18.35
CA GLU A 71 -0.14 -26.01 19.06
C GLU A 71 0.06 -25.81 20.57
N VAL A 72 -1.02 -25.51 21.29
CA VAL A 72 -0.98 -25.35 22.74
C VAL A 72 -1.56 -26.59 23.38
N LEU A 73 -0.72 -27.26 24.18
CA LEU A 73 -1.01 -28.57 24.75
C LEU A 73 -1.11 -28.53 26.29
N GLY A 74 -0.79 -27.39 26.89
CA GLY A 74 -0.73 -27.19 28.33
C GLY A 74 -1.74 -26.17 28.83
N ARG A 75 -1.54 -25.75 30.08
CA ARG A 75 -2.29 -24.66 30.69
C ARG A 75 -1.91 -23.36 29.98
N GLU A 76 -2.91 -22.57 29.63
CA GLU A 76 -2.76 -21.28 28.95
C GLU A 76 -3.07 -20.13 29.89
N VAL A 77 -2.33 -19.03 29.75
CA VAL A 77 -2.63 -17.75 30.38
C VAL A 77 -2.46 -16.62 29.36
N THR A 78 -3.27 -15.57 29.50
CA THR A 78 -3.21 -14.38 28.64
C THR A 78 -3.61 -13.12 29.40
N ASP A 79 -3.02 -11.99 29.01
CA ASP A 79 -3.44 -10.66 29.45
C ASP A 79 -4.31 -9.93 28.41
N GLY A 80 -4.59 -10.57 27.27
CA GLY A 80 -5.31 -10.00 26.13
C GLY A 80 -4.40 -9.66 24.96
N ASP A 81 -3.14 -9.30 25.21
CA ASP A 81 -2.16 -8.91 24.19
C ASP A 81 -1.20 -10.04 23.87
N LYS A 82 -0.63 -10.68 24.89
CA LYS A 82 0.26 -11.85 24.78
C LYS A 82 -0.37 -13.09 25.39
N CYS A 83 0.05 -14.25 24.91
CA CYS A 83 -0.32 -15.55 25.46
C CYS A 83 0.92 -16.28 25.94
N GLY A 84 0.73 -17.15 26.93
CA GLY A 84 1.75 -18.06 27.44
C GLY A 84 1.15 -19.43 27.69
N SER A 85 1.90 -20.49 27.41
CA SER A 85 1.54 -21.85 27.82
C SER A 85 2.75 -22.55 28.42
N ASN A 86 2.54 -23.38 29.44
CA ASN A 86 3.61 -24.22 29.98
C ASN A 86 3.95 -25.41 29.05
N LYS A 87 3.13 -25.71 28.04
CA LYS A 87 3.41 -26.76 27.06
C LYS A 87 2.94 -26.38 25.65
N ILE A 88 3.86 -26.43 24.70
CA ILE A 88 3.61 -26.10 23.29
C ILE A 88 4.27 -27.12 22.36
N LYS A 89 3.73 -27.25 21.16
CA LYS A 89 4.39 -27.95 20.05
C LYS A 89 4.63 -26.98 18.90
N ILE A 90 5.83 -26.98 18.35
CA ILE A 90 6.16 -26.22 17.15
C ILE A 90 5.67 -27.04 15.95
N ILE A 91 4.64 -26.58 15.24
CA ILE A 91 4.02 -27.37 14.15
C ILE A 91 4.86 -27.27 12.89
N ARG A 92 5.05 -26.04 12.41
CA ARG A 92 5.72 -25.73 11.15
C ARG A 92 6.18 -24.27 11.16
N GLU A 93 7.15 -23.98 10.32
CA GLU A 93 7.54 -22.60 10.03
C GLU A 93 6.57 -21.95 9.04
N ILE A 94 6.37 -20.65 9.21
CA ILE A 94 5.62 -19.77 8.31
C ILE A 94 6.67 -18.95 7.57
N ALA A 95 6.85 -19.23 6.28
CA ALA A 95 7.94 -18.66 5.50
C ALA A 95 7.47 -18.21 4.11
N GLU A 96 8.38 -17.52 3.40
CA GLU A 96 8.23 -17.13 2.00
C GLU A 96 6.89 -16.43 1.72
N LYS A 97 6.19 -16.86 0.68
CA LYS A 97 4.94 -16.27 0.21
C LYS A 97 3.86 -16.23 1.30
N GLU A 98 3.75 -17.25 2.16
CA GLU A 98 2.76 -17.23 3.24
C GLU A 98 3.09 -16.14 4.26
N LEU A 99 4.37 -15.98 4.61
CA LEU A 99 4.80 -14.92 5.51
C LEU A 99 4.57 -13.54 4.89
N ASP A 100 4.84 -13.36 3.59
CA ASP A 100 4.59 -12.10 2.90
C ASP A 100 3.11 -11.75 2.81
N VAL A 101 2.23 -12.75 2.63
CA VAL A 101 0.78 -12.59 2.72
C VAL A 101 0.38 -12.08 4.11
N LEU A 102 0.90 -12.70 5.18
CA LEU A 102 0.58 -12.29 6.56
C LEU A 102 1.18 -10.92 6.92
N ARG A 103 2.34 -10.57 6.35
CA ARG A 103 2.94 -9.24 6.44
C ARG A 103 2.20 -8.20 5.61
N GLY A 104 1.35 -8.60 4.65
CA GLY A 104 0.69 -7.69 3.73
C GLY A 104 1.60 -7.08 2.68
N LEU A 105 2.70 -7.76 2.31
CA LEU A 105 3.71 -7.31 1.33
C LEU A 105 3.43 -7.82 -0.10
N ILE A 106 2.20 -8.24 -0.37
CA ILE A 106 1.76 -8.71 -1.68
C ILE A 106 1.05 -7.58 -2.44
N ASN A 107 0.76 -7.81 -3.73
CA ASN A 107 -0.06 -6.94 -4.57
C ASN A 107 0.40 -5.48 -4.64
N GLY A 108 1.72 -5.26 -4.64
CA GLY A 108 2.30 -3.92 -4.71
C GLY A 108 2.12 -3.09 -3.43
N ASN A 109 1.67 -3.68 -2.33
CA ASN A 109 1.66 -3.01 -1.04
C ASN A 109 3.09 -2.78 -0.52
N THR A 110 3.32 -1.65 0.14
CA THR A 110 4.56 -1.33 0.85
C THR A 110 4.26 -1.00 2.31
N GLY A 111 5.10 -1.47 3.23
CA GLY A 111 4.81 -1.47 4.67
C GLY A 111 3.87 -2.60 5.11
N PHE A 112 3.54 -2.65 6.40
CA PHE A 112 3.03 -3.88 7.02
C PHE A 112 1.53 -3.92 7.30
N PHE A 113 0.98 -5.12 7.19
CA PHE A 113 -0.39 -5.50 7.54
C PHE A 113 -1.46 -4.78 6.71
N ASN A 114 -1.12 -4.39 5.48
CA ASN A 114 -2.09 -3.92 4.50
C ASN A 114 -2.90 -5.10 3.93
N SER A 115 -4.12 -4.80 3.48
CA SER A 115 -5.00 -5.73 2.78
C SER A 115 -5.59 -5.04 1.55
N GLY A 116 -5.62 -5.73 0.41
CA GLY A 116 -5.91 -5.14 -0.90
C GLY A 116 -4.63 -4.84 -1.66
N ASP A 117 -4.64 -3.83 -2.54
CA ASP A 117 -3.60 -3.62 -3.54
C ASP A 117 -3.02 -2.19 -3.51
N HIS A 118 -1.72 -2.08 -3.77
CA HIS A 118 -1.00 -0.81 -3.92
C HIS A 118 -1.10 0.17 -2.73
N ASN A 119 -1.30 -0.32 -1.51
CA ASN A 119 -1.30 0.49 -0.31
C ASN A 119 0.14 0.74 0.19
N SER A 120 0.42 1.95 0.64
CA SER A 120 1.70 2.35 1.23
C SER A 120 1.53 2.77 2.68
N GLY A 121 2.40 2.27 3.56
CA GLY A 121 2.27 2.43 5.02
C GLY A 121 1.70 1.18 5.66
N GLY A 122 0.86 1.29 6.67
CA GLY A 122 0.48 0.13 7.48
C GLY A 122 -0.98 0.06 7.87
N ARG A 123 -1.52 -1.16 7.89
CA ARG A 123 -2.89 -1.47 8.31
C ARG A 123 -3.97 -0.80 7.46
N ASN A 124 -3.69 -0.52 6.20
CA ASN A 124 -4.70 -0.04 5.26
C ASN A 124 -5.49 -1.20 4.65
N ILE A 125 -6.76 -0.95 4.34
CA ILE A 125 -7.67 -1.90 3.71
C ILE A 125 -8.30 -1.21 2.48
N GLY A 126 -8.08 -1.78 1.30
CA GLY A 126 -8.61 -1.26 0.03
C GLY A 126 -7.52 -1.06 -1.03
N TYR A 127 -7.71 -0.08 -1.90
CA TYR A 127 -6.87 0.19 -3.06
C TYR A 127 -6.16 1.55 -2.96
N CYS A 128 -4.85 1.59 -3.22
CA CYS A 128 -4.07 2.82 -3.35
C CYS A 128 -4.13 3.78 -2.15
N ASN A 129 -4.20 3.28 -0.91
CA ASN A 129 -4.11 4.14 0.27
C ASN A 129 -2.66 4.46 0.63
N SER A 130 -2.40 5.65 1.15
CA SER A 130 -1.11 6.08 1.70
C SER A 130 -1.28 6.54 3.15
N GLY A 131 -0.43 6.07 4.06
CA GLY A 131 -0.52 6.38 5.50
C GLY A 131 -0.92 5.16 6.31
N ASN A 132 -1.64 5.33 7.43
CA ASN A 132 -1.95 4.20 8.31
C ASN A 132 -3.43 4.10 8.71
N CYS A 133 -3.90 2.86 8.84
CA CYS A 133 -5.24 2.54 9.34
C CYS A 133 -6.40 3.11 8.50
N ASN A 134 -6.21 3.29 7.20
CA ASN A 134 -7.30 3.71 6.32
C ASN A 134 -8.12 2.50 5.83
N SER A 135 -9.42 2.70 5.65
CA SER A 135 -10.35 1.74 5.06
C SER A 135 -11.15 2.44 3.96
N GLY A 136 -11.13 1.88 2.76
CA GLY A 136 -11.63 2.51 1.54
C GLY A 136 -10.51 2.67 0.52
N ASP A 137 -10.74 3.46 -0.51
CA ASP A 137 -9.84 3.58 -1.65
C ASP A 137 -9.28 5.00 -1.79
N HIS A 138 -8.03 5.09 -2.26
CA HIS A 138 -7.35 6.35 -2.57
C HIS A 138 -7.24 7.35 -1.39
N ASN A 139 -7.21 6.88 -0.15
CA ASN A 139 -6.99 7.76 0.99
C ASN A 139 -5.51 8.08 1.20
N SER A 140 -5.24 9.29 1.66
CA SER A 140 -3.98 9.71 2.26
C SER A 140 -4.23 10.14 3.70
N GLY A 141 -3.37 9.78 4.65
CA GLY A 141 -3.49 10.19 6.05
C GLY A 141 -3.79 9.03 6.99
N TYR A 142 -4.65 9.26 7.99
CA TYR A 142 -4.80 8.32 9.10
C TYR A 142 -6.25 8.09 9.52
N PHE A 143 -6.63 6.83 9.73
CA PHE A 143 -7.93 6.45 10.27
C PHE A 143 -9.14 6.90 9.43
N ASN A 144 -8.97 7.06 8.12
CA ASN A 144 -10.09 7.35 7.24
C ASN A 144 -10.92 6.09 6.96
N SER A 145 -12.25 6.23 6.89
CA SER A 145 -13.22 5.18 6.60
C SER A 145 -14.20 5.65 5.51
N CYS A 146 -13.64 6.17 4.43
CA CYS A 146 -14.29 6.75 3.25
C CYS A 146 -13.32 6.63 2.07
N ASP A 147 -13.63 7.22 0.92
CA ASP A 147 -12.72 7.20 -0.24
C ASP A 147 -12.18 8.61 -0.55
N TYR A 148 -11.01 8.68 -1.17
CA TYR A 148 -10.36 9.92 -1.64
C TYR A 148 -10.07 10.97 -0.55
N SER A 149 -10.03 10.60 0.73
CA SER A 149 -9.72 11.53 1.83
C SER A 149 -8.22 11.75 1.98
N SER A 150 -7.80 12.99 2.24
CA SER A 150 -6.43 13.33 2.68
C SER A 150 -6.34 13.65 4.18
N GLY A 151 -7.40 13.37 4.94
CA GLY A 151 -7.60 13.84 6.30
C GLY A 151 -7.21 12.85 7.40
N LEU A 152 -7.72 13.15 8.60
CA LEU A 152 -7.57 12.36 9.82
C LEU A 152 -8.96 12.01 10.35
N PHE A 153 -9.24 10.73 10.59
CA PHE A 153 -10.52 10.26 11.12
C PHE A 153 -11.76 10.65 10.28
N CYS A 154 -11.65 10.69 8.95
CA CYS A 154 -12.76 11.01 8.07
C CYS A 154 -13.68 9.81 7.84
N THR A 155 -14.99 10.04 7.76
CA THR A 155 -16.00 9.00 7.47
C THR A 155 -16.92 9.36 6.31
N GLN A 156 -16.62 10.45 5.60
CA GLN A 156 -17.39 10.94 4.47
C GLN A 156 -16.42 11.30 3.36
N ASP A 157 -16.77 10.94 2.12
CA ASP A 157 -15.98 11.30 0.94
C ASP A 157 -15.89 12.83 0.86
N PRO A 158 -14.69 13.41 0.77
CA PRO A 158 -14.52 14.85 0.78
C PRO A 158 -15.09 15.46 -0.49
N LYS A 159 -15.52 16.71 -0.34
CA LYS A 159 -15.81 17.57 -1.47
C LYS A 159 -14.51 18.03 -2.13
N ILE A 160 -14.53 18.15 -3.46
CA ILE A 160 -13.31 18.40 -4.22
C ILE A 160 -13.17 19.88 -4.55
N LYS A 161 -11.94 20.32 -4.70
CA LYS A 161 -11.63 21.64 -5.23
C LYS A 161 -11.37 21.53 -6.73
N ILE A 162 -12.01 22.40 -7.50
CA ILE A 162 -11.66 22.65 -8.90
C ILE A 162 -11.22 24.11 -8.97
N PHE A 163 -10.02 24.34 -9.51
CA PHE A 163 -9.37 25.66 -9.52
C PHE A 163 -9.33 26.35 -8.14
N ASP A 164 -8.92 25.59 -7.12
CA ASP A 164 -8.82 25.98 -5.70
C ASP A 164 -10.15 26.36 -5.02
N THR A 165 -11.27 26.23 -5.72
CA THR A 165 -12.61 26.54 -5.20
C THR A 165 -13.33 25.23 -4.91
N GLU A 166 -13.84 25.09 -3.69
CA GLU A 166 -14.60 23.92 -3.26
C GLU A 166 -15.90 23.79 -4.07
N THR A 167 -16.26 22.56 -4.40
CA THR A 167 -17.49 22.19 -5.10
C THR A 167 -18.40 21.41 -4.16
N ASP A 168 -19.67 21.24 -4.50
CA ASP A 168 -20.54 20.31 -3.77
C ASP A 168 -20.38 18.85 -4.24
N MET A 169 -19.38 18.55 -5.07
CA MET A 169 -19.18 17.23 -5.66
C MET A 169 -18.05 16.44 -4.97
N THR A 170 -18.26 15.15 -4.82
CA THR A 170 -17.24 14.16 -4.47
C THR A 170 -16.45 13.72 -5.71
N MET A 171 -15.27 13.12 -5.54
CA MET A 171 -14.51 12.56 -6.66
C MET A 171 -15.30 11.52 -7.46
N LYS A 172 -16.12 10.69 -6.78
CA LYS A 172 -16.96 9.68 -7.44
C LYS A 172 -17.99 10.31 -8.37
N GLU A 173 -18.63 11.39 -7.95
CA GLU A 173 -19.59 12.13 -8.78
C GLU A 173 -18.88 12.81 -9.96
N VAL A 174 -17.71 13.39 -9.72
CA VAL A 174 -16.90 14.05 -10.75
C VAL A 174 -16.47 13.09 -11.84
N MET A 175 -16.05 11.87 -11.49
CA MET A 175 -15.66 10.83 -12.47
C MET A 175 -16.80 10.41 -13.42
N GLN A 176 -18.05 10.71 -13.07
CA GLN A 176 -19.21 10.42 -13.91
C GLN A 176 -19.57 11.55 -14.88
N THR A 177 -18.96 12.73 -14.73
CA THR A 177 -19.24 13.89 -15.58
C THR A 177 -18.61 13.79 -16.97
N ASP A 178 -19.25 14.40 -17.96
CA ASP A 178 -18.76 14.41 -19.34
C ASP A 178 -17.44 15.18 -19.47
N TRP A 179 -17.30 16.31 -18.78
CA TRP A 179 -16.08 17.11 -18.82
C TRP A 179 -14.89 16.35 -18.23
N TYR A 180 -15.08 15.58 -17.14
CA TYR A 180 -14.00 14.80 -16.55
C TYR A 180 -13.56 13.68 -17.48
N ARG A 181 -14.51 12.94 -18.06
CA ARG A 181 -14.19 11.91 -19.05
C ARG A 181 -13.52 12.50 -20.28
N MET A 182 -13.92 13.71 -20.69
CA MET A 182 -13.32 14.42 -21.82
C MET A 182 -11.85 14.76 -21.55
N LEU A 183 -11.46 15.13 -20.32
CA LEU A 183 -10.06 15.40 -19.98
C LEU A 183 -9.11 14.23 -20.31
N PHE A 184 -9.61 13.00 -20.18
CA PHE A 184 -8.84 11.77 -20.36
C PHE A 184 -9.12 11.06 -21.70
N LYS A 185 -9.79 11.72 -22.66
CA LYS A 185 -10.01 11.16 -24.00
C LYS A 185 -8.68 10.97 -24.74
N TYR A 186 -7.77 11.93 -24.61
CA TYR A 186 -6.42 11.90 -25.18
C TYR A 186 -5.36 11.94 -24.08
N SER A 187 -4.24 11.25 -24.31
CA SER A 187 -3.13 11.17 -23.36
C SER A 187 -2.18 12.37 -23.46
N ILE A 188 -1.73 12.89 -22.33
CA ILE A 188 -0.62 13.85 -22.29
C ILE A 188 0.70 13.07 -22.39
N ASN A 189 1.28 13.02 -23.59
CA ASN A 189 2.51 12.29 -23.86
C ASN A 189 3.73 13.20 -23.69
N LEU A 190 4.53 12.97 -22.63
CA LEU A 190 5.80 13.66 -22.40
C LEU A 190 6.92 13.21 -23.35
N THR A 191 6.73 12.06 -24.00
CA THR A 191 7.68 11.52 -24.96
C THR A 191 6.97 11.01 -26.20
N LYS A 192 7.57 11.19 -27.37
CA LYS A 192 7.06 10.66 -28.64
C LYS A 192 8.21 10.15 -29.50
N TRP A 193 8.05 8.97 -30.09
CA TRP A 193 8.96 8.49 -31.13
C TRP A 193 8.73 9.29 -32.41
N ILE A 194 9.78 9.89 -32.94
CA ILE A 194 9.76 10.63 -34.21
C ILE A 194 10.62 9.86 -35.21
N GLU A 195 10.00 9.43 -36.31
CA GLU A 195 10.71 8.76 -37.39
C GLU A 195 11.57 9.76 -38.16
N TYR A 196 12.77 9.34 -38.55
CA TYR A 196 13.60 10.09 -39.49
C TYR A 196 12.93 10.10 -40.87
N THR A 197 13.06 11.21 -41.60
CA THR A 197 12.58 11.25 -43.00
C THR A 197 13.43 10.37 -43.90
N ASP A 198 12.89 10.02 -45.08
CA ASP A 198 13.62 9.20 -46.05
C ASP A 198 14.92 9.89 -46.51
N GLU A 199 14.92 11.22 -46.60
CA GLU A 199 16.13 12.00 -46.90
C GLU A 199 17.15 11.94 -45.76
N GLU A 200 16.72 12.02 -44.51
CA GLU A 200 17.61 11.89 -43.35
C GLU A 200 18.25 10.50 -43.27
N LYS A 201 17.53 9.45 -43.69
CA LYS A 201 18.01 8.07 -43.72
C LYS A 201 18.97 7.83 -44.89
N GLN A 202 18.71 8.45 -46.06
CA GLN A 202 19.49 8.23 -47.28
C GLN A 202 20.98 8.56 -47.12
N PHE A 203 21.31 9.58 -46.32
CA PHE A 203 22.67 10.06 -46.14
C PHE A 203 23.32 9.63 -44.82
N ASP A 204 22.59 8.92 -43.94
CA ASP A 204 23.09 8.46 -42.64
C ASP A 204 22.61 7.03 -42.35
N LYS A 205 23.53 6.07 -42.55
CA LYS A 205 23.28 4.64 -42.33
C LYS A 205 22.87 4.32 -40.90
N TYR A 206 23.29 5.11 -39.90
CA TYR A 206 22.85 4.90 -38.52
C TYR A 206 21.41 5.34 -38.32
N LYS A 207 20.99 6.46 -38.93
CA LYS A 207 19.59 6.90 -38.91
C LYS A 207 18.67 5.93 -39.64
N ASP A 208 19.12 5.36 -40.76
CA ASP A 208 18.40 4.31 -41.48
C ASP A 208 18.18 3.05 -40.60
N LEU A 209 19.22 2.62 -39.88
CA LEU A 209 19.15 1.48 -38.96
C LEU A 209 18.27 1.73 -37.72
N ILE A 210 18.36 2.90 -37.09
CA ILE A 210 17.60 3.23 -35.86
C ILE A 210 16.15 3.60 -36.19
N GLY A 211 15.91 4.25 -37.33
CA GLY A 211 14.59 4.61 -37.83
C GLY A 211 13.99 5.88 -37.24
N GLY A 212 14.49 6.37 -36.10
CA GLY A 212 13.98 7.58 -35.45
C GLY A 212 14.70 7.94 -34.15
N TYR A 213 14.06 8.80 -33.35
CA TYR A 213 14.53 9.16 -32.03
C TYR A 213 13.36 9.43 -31.07
N LEU A 214 13.60 9.25 -29.77
CA LEU A 214 12.64 9.61 -28.74
C LEU A 214 12.73 11.12 -28.45
N LYS A 215 11.71 11.86 -28.87
CA LYS A 215 11.57 13.28 -28.53
C LYS A 215 10.93 13.41 -27.14
N THR A 216 11.53 14.23 -26.29
CA THR A 216 10.97 14.61 -24.99
C THR A 216 10.40 16.03 -25.07
N TYR A 217 9.23 16.23 -24.47
CA TYR A 217 8.57 17.53 -24.37
C TYR A 217 8.59 18.03 -22.93
N THR A 218 8.63 19.34 -22.75
CA THR A 218 8.24 19.94 -21.47
C THR A 218 6.76 19.67 -21.21
N TYR A 219 6.33 19.72 -19.94
CA TYR A 219 4.93 19.51 -19.56
C TYR A 219 3.97 20.42 -20.35
N LYS A 220 4.29 21.72 -20.47
CA LYS A 220 3.45 22.69 -21.19
C LYS A 220 3.40 22.44 -22.70
N GLU A 221 4.50 21.99 -23.31
CA GLU A 221 4.48 21.58 -24.72
C GLU A 221 3.61 20.33 -24.93
N ALA A 222 3.70 19.35 -24.02
CA ALA A 222 2.86 18.16 -24.05
C ALA A 222 1.37 18.52 -23.87
N CYS A 223 1.04 19.43 -22.96
CA CYS A 223 -0.32 19.97 -22.81
C CYS A 223 -0.80 20.67 -24.10
N LYS A 224 0.04 21.46 -24.76
CA LYS A 224 -0.32 22.10 -26.03
C LYS A 224 -0.61 21.08 -27.12
N ASN A 225 0.21 20.03 -27.24
CA ASN A 225 -0.03 18.93 -28.18
C ASN A 225 -1.36 18.23 -27.86
N TRP A 226 -1.58 17.86 -26.60
CA TRP A 226 -2.83 17.27 -26.10
C TRP A 226 -4.05 18.14 -26.41
N TRP A 227 -3.99 19.45 -26.20
CA TRP A 227 -5.09 20.37 -26.47
C TRP A 227 -5.43 20.48 -27.96
N ASN A 228 -4.42 20.38 -28.83
CA ASN A 228 -4.60 20.42 -30.28
C ASN A 228 -5.30 19.17 -30.83
N GLU A 229 -5.37 18.08 -30.06
CA GLU A 229 -6.11 16.87 -30.46
C GLU A 229 -7.63 17.05 -30.32
N TYR A 230 -8.09 18.00 -29.50
CA TYR A 230 -9.50 18.27 -29.28
C TYR A 230 -10.08 19.24 -30.32
N THR A 231 -11.30 18.95 -30.74
CA THR A 231 -12.15 19.89 -31.49
C THR A 231 -12.66 21.01 -30.57
N ASP A 232 -13.08 22.13 -31.15
CA ASP A 232 -13.60 23.27 -30.36
C ASP A 232 -14.81 22.91 -29.51
N LYS A 233 -15.66 21.98 -29.99
CA LYS A 233 -16.80 21.46 -29.21
C LYS A 233 -16.34 20.68 -27.98
N GLU A 234 -15.29 19.87 -28.11
CA GLU A 234 -14.78 19.06 -27.00
C GLU A 234 -14.02 19.93 -25.99
N LYS A 235 -13.29 20.93 -26.48
CA LYS A 235 -12.69 21.97 -25.64
C LYS A 235 -13.76 22.69 -24.83
N ALA A 236 -14.88 23.07 -25.44
CA ALA A 236 -16.01 23.67 -24.74
C ALA A 236 -16.60 22.75 -23.65
N VAL A 237 -16.65 21.44 -23.89
CA VAL A 237 -17.05 20.46 -22.86
C VAL A 237 -16.07 20.45 -21.69
N ILE A 238 -14.76 20.41 -21.95
CA ILE A 238 -13.74 20.49 -20.88
C ILE A 238 -13.91 21.78 -20.07
N MET A 239 -14.06 22.93 -20.74
CA MET A 239 -14.20 24.24 -20.10
C MET A 239 -15.54 24.42 -19.36
N SER A 240 -16.50 23.51 -19.53
CA SER A 240 -17.77 23.53 -18.79
C SER A 240 -17.65 23.01 -17.35
N MET A 241 -16.48 22.54 -16.92
CA MET A 241 -16.26 22.09 -15.55
C MET A 241 -16.54 23.21 -14.52
N PRO A 242 -16.98 22.87 -13.30
CA PRO A 242 -17.23 23.86 -12.26
C PRO A 242 -16.01 24.73 -11.98
N ASN A 243 -16.24 26.00 -11.66
CA ASN A 243 -15.20 26.96 -11.25
C ASN A 243 -14.08 27.16 -12.29
N PHE A 244 -14.33 26.91 -13.58
CA PHE A 244 -13.31 27.04 -14.61
C PHE A 244 -12.63 28.42 -14.58
N ASP A 245 -11.32 28.42 -14.37
CA ASP A 245 -10.49 29.62 -14.27
C ASP A 245 -9.43 29.58 -15.35
N LYS A 246 -9.56 30.47 -16.34
CA LYS A 246 -8.66 30.50 -17.50
C LYS A 246 -7.22 30.88 -17.14
N ASP A 247 -7.02 31.70 -16.12
CA ASP A 247 -5.68 32.16 -15.73
C ASP A 247 -4.94 31.02 -15.04
N LYS A 248 -5.63 30.28 -14.15
CA LYS A 248 -5.08 29.05 -13.55
C LYS A 248 -4.92 27.94 -14.57
N PHE A 249 -5.84 27.79 -15.52
CA PHE A 249 -5.71 26.83 -16.62
C PHE A 249 -4.46 27.12 -17.44
N LYS A 250 -4.21 28.39 -17.81
CA LYS A 250 -2.98 28.85 -18.47
C LYS A 250 -1.74 28.66 -17.62
N GLN A 251 -1.83 28.91 -16.31
CA GLN A 251 -0.72 28.70 -15.38
C GLN A 251 -0.27 27.23 -15.37
N ILE A 252 -1.23 26.29 -15.25
CA ILE A 252 -1.00 24.84 -15.21
C ILE A 252 -0.52 24.35 -16.57
N THR A 253 -1.30 24.59 -17.63
CA THR A 253 -1.12 23.93 -18.93
C THR A 253 -0.28 24.72 -19.93
N GLY A 254 -0.14 26.04 -19.74
CA GLY A 254 0.44 26.95 -20.73
C GLY A 254 -0.49 27.36 -21.88
N ILE A 255 -1.77 26.95 -21.85
CA ILE A 255 -2.74 27.21 -22.91
C ILE A 255 -3.57 28.45 -22.57
N GLU A 256 -3.68 29.36 -23.52
CA GLU A 256 -4.59 30.50 -23.44
C GLU A 256 -5.91 30.13 -24.10
N VAL A 257 -7.02 30.35 -23.37
CA VAL A 257 -8.38 30.07 -23.80
C VAL A 257 -9.22 31.34 -23.66
N GLU A 258 -10.23 31.46 -24.52
CA GLU A 258 -11.15 32.61 -24.55
C GLU A 258 -12.21 32.53 -23.46
#